data_AF-A0A4Q3AQ73-F1
#
_entry.id   AF-A0A4Q3AQ73-F1
#
_cell.length_a   1.000
_cell.length_b   1.000
_cell.length_c   1.000
_cell.angle_alpha   90.00
_cell.angle_beta   90.00
_cell.angle_gamma   90.00
#
_symmetry.space_group_name_H-M   'P 1'
#
loop_
_entity.id
_entity.type
_entity.pdbx_description
1 polymer ?
#
loop_
_entity_poly.entity_id
_entity_poly.type
_entity_poly.pdbx_seq_one_letter_code
_entity_poly.pdbx_strand_id
1 'polypeptide(L)' 'MKNESKLVLEIWELVRDQLTPAKRLDTAIALLQSMESYGFEERDLHDVLDEDPYLTRAFREVFDIEDEDQDSHEDHDE' A
#
# COMPACT_ATOMS: atom_id res chain seq x y z
N MET A 1 -4.06 -11.45 9.53
CA MET A 1 -4.64 -10.15 9.90
C MET A 1 -5.06 -10.04 11.35
N LYS A 2 -4.34 -9.21 12.13
CA LYS A 2 -4.69 -8.78 13.50
C LYS A 2 -5.83 -7.75 13.50
N ASN A 3 -6.38 -7.46 14.69
CA ASN A 3 -7.44 -6.47 14.84
C ASN A 3 -6.96 -5.04 14.54
N GLU A 4 -5.69 -4.72 14.82
CA GLU A 4 -5.13 -3.41 14.47
C GLU A 4 -5.11 -3.18 12.96
N SER A 5 -4.63 -4.13 12.16
CA SER A 5 -4.64 -4.05 10.69
C SER A 5 -6.04 -3.84 10.12
N LYS A 6 -7.04 -4.55 10.65
CA LYS A 6 -8.45 -4.34 10.27
C LYS A 6 -8.94 -2.93 10.56
N LEU A 7 -8.68 -2.42 11.76
CA LEU A 7 -9.08 -1.08 12.14
C LEU A 7 -8.45 -0.03 11.22
N VAL A 8 -7.18 -0.21 10.84
CA VAL A 8 -6.53 0.74 9.94
C VAL A 8 -7.12 0.70 8.53
N LEU A 9 -7.44 -0.49 8.01
CA LEU A 9 -8.15 -0.62 6.73
C LEU A 9 -9.54 0.05 6.78
N GLU A 10 -10.31 -0.15 7.84
CA GLU A 10 -11.60 0.51 8.01
C GLU A 10 -11.48 2.05 8.05
N ILE A 11 -10.48 2.57 8.78
CA ILE A 11 -10.20 4.02 8.80
C ILE A 11 -9.78 4.51 7.41
N TRP A 12 -8.93 3.76 6.71
CA TRP A 12 -8.49 4.09 5.36
C TRP A 12 -9.67 4.16 4.40
N GLU A 13 -10.58 3.18 4.40
CA GLU A 13 -11.78 3.19 3.55
C GLU A 13 -12.66 4.41 3.80
N LEU A 14 -12.90 4.76 5.08
CA LEU A 14 -13.71 5.92 5.47
C LEU A 14 -13.13 7.24 5.00
N VAL A 15 -11.80 7.35 4.97
CA VAL A 15 -11.09 8.58 4.60
C VAL A 15 -10.86 8.65 3.09
N ARG A 16 -10.45 7.55 2.45
CA ARG A 16 -10.06 7.47 1.03
C ARG A 16 -11.13 8.02 0.10
N ASP A 17 -12.39 7.70 0.37
CA ASP A 17 -13.50 8.09 -0.50
C ASP A 17 -13.82 9.59 -0.41
N GLN A 18 -13.38 10.25 0.66
CA GLN A 18 -13.50 11.69 0.85
C GLN A 18 -12.30 12.47 0.28
N LEU A 19 -11.21 11.79 -0.06
CA LEU A 19 -10.00 12.40 -0.62
C LEU A 19 -10.10 12.54 -2.14
N THR A 20 -9.60 13.67 -2.65
CA THR A 20 -9.35 13.83 -4.08
C THR A 20 -8.26 12.87 -4.54
N PRO A 21 -8.27 12.42 -5.81
CA PRO A 21 -7.26 11.49 -6.33
C PRO A 21 -5.82 11.97 -6.08
N ALA A 22 -5.56 13.28 -6.24
CA ALA A 22 -4.25 13.87 -6.00
C ALA A 22 -3.77 13.74 -4.54
N LYS A 23 -4.69 13.73 -3.56
CA LYS A 23 -4.35 13.62 -2.13
C LYS A 23 -4.29 12.19 -1.62
N ARG A 24 -4.84 11.22 -2.37
CA ARG A 24 -4.91 9.82 -1.94
C ARG A 24 -3.52 9.21 -1.75
N LEU A 25 -2.61 9.46 -2.70
CA LEU A 25 -1.24 8.94 -2.62
C LEU A 25 -0.51 9.53 -1.41
N ASP A 26 -0.48 10.86 -1.28
CA ASP A 26 0.17 11.53 -0.14
C ASP A 26 -0.38 11.07 1.22
N THR A 27 -1.70 10.84 1.30
CA THR A 27 -2.33 10.39 2.55
C THR A 27 -2.03 8.91 2.83
N ALA A 28 -1.99 8.06 1.80
CA ALA A 28 -1.57 6.68 1.93
C ALA A 28 -0.11 6.58 2.42
N ILE A 29 0.78 7.40 1.87
CA ILE A 29 2.17 7.51 2.31
C ILE A 29 2.26 7.91 3.79
N ALA A 30 1.55 8.96 4.20
CA ALA A 30 1.53 9.43 5.58
C ALA A 30 0.94 8.38 6.54
N LEU A 31 -0.05 7.61 6.09
CA LEU A 31 -0.64 6.52 6.86
C LEU A 31 0.37 5.38 7.09
N LEU A 32 1.11 4.97 6.06
CA LEU A 32 2.15 3.93 6.17
C LEU A 32 3.28 4.35 7.12
N GLN A 33 3.76 5.59 7.00
CA GLN A 33 4.76 6.15 7.92
C GLN A 33 4.26 6.21 9.38
N SER A 34 2.96 6.46 9.55
CA SER A 34 2.34 6.46 10.88
C SER A 34 2.31 5.04 11.47
N MET A 35 1.94 4.02 10.68
CA MET A 35 1.96 2.62 11.14
C MET A 35 3.35 2.22 11.66
N GLU A 36 4.40 2.51 10.91
CA GLU A 36 5.79 2.26 11.31
C GLU A 36 6.12 2.97 12.63
N SER A 37 5.75 4.26 12.75
CA SER A 37 5.98 5.07 13.95
C SER A 37 5.23 4.56 15.19
N TYR A 38 4.07 3.92 15.00
CA TYR A 38 3.30 3.30 16.08
C TYR A 38 3.71 1.86 16.38
N GLY A 39 4.76 1.35 15.73
CA GLY A 39 5.32 0.03 15.99
C GLY A 39 4.54 -1.11 15.36
N PHE A 40 3.85 -0.87 14.23
CA PHE A 40 3.31 -1.97 13.43
C PHE A 40 4.46 -2.87 12.98
N GLU A 41 4.28 -4.18 13.19
CA GLU A 41 5.25 -5.17 12.73
C GLU A 41 5.16 -5.28 11.20
N GLU A 42 6.26 -5.68 10.57
CA GLU A 42 6.32 -5.92 9.12
C GLU A 42 5.19 -6.85 8.63
N ARG A 43 4.83 -7.85 9.44
CA ARG A 43 3.70 -8.75 9.15
C ARG A 43 2.35 -8.04 9.14
N ASP A 44 2.12 -7.11 10.06
CA ASP A 44 0.88 -6.36 10.14
C ASP A 44 0.76 -5.35 8.99
N LEU A 45 1.91 -4.82 8.55
CA LEU A 45 2.02 -3.98 7.37
C LEU A 45 1.69 -4.79 6.10
N HIS A 46 2.27 -5.99 5.94
CA HIS A 46 1.94 -6.88 4.82
C HIS A 46 0.46 -7.23 4.77
N ASP A 47 -0.15 -7.57 5.91
CA ASP A 47 -1.60 -7.85 6.00
C ASP A 47 -2.44 -6.66 5.49
N VAL A 48 -1.99 -5.41 5.67
CA VAL A 48 -2.68 -4.21 5.17
C VAL A 48 -2.41 -3.97 3.68
N LEU A 49 -1.18 -4.17 3.22
CA LEU A 49 -0.78 -3.96 1.83
C LEU A 49 -1.41 -4.98 0.87
N ASP A 50 -1.67 -6.20 1.33
CA ASP A 50 -2.31 -7.25 0.52
C ASP A 50 -3.80 -6.95 0.26
N GLU A 51 -4.44 -6.17 1.14
CA GLU A 51 -5.89 -5.89 1.10
C GLU A 51 -6.24 -4.62 0.31
N ASP A 52 -5.34 -3.62 0.21
CA ASP A 52 -5.61 -2.38 -0.53
C ASP A 52 -4.51 -2.01 -1.54
N PRO A 53 -4.82 -2.01 -2.86
CA PRO A 53 -3.85 -1.75 -3.93
C PRO A 53 -3.32 -0.31 -3.96
N TYR A 54 -4.04 0.66 -3.41
CA TYR A 54 -3.53 2.04 -3.30
C TYR A 54 -2.46 2.13 -2.21
N LEU A 55 -2.66 1.43 -1.09
CA LEU A 55 -1.64 1.32 -0.05
C LEU A 55 -0.41 0.57 -0.56
N THR A 56 -0.59 -0.52 -1.32
CA THR A 56 0.53 -1.21 -1.99
C THR A 56 1.33 -0.27 -2.89
N ARG A 57 0.65 0.51 -3.72
CA ARG A 57 1.31 1.47 -4.63
C ARG A 57 2.04 2.56 -3.86
N ALA A 58 1.42 3.11 -2.81
CA ALA A 58 2.05 4.12 -1.96
C ALA A 58 3.30 3.58 -1.27
N PHE A 59 3.28 2.32 -0.84
CA PHE A 59 4.44 1.66 -0.26
C PHE A 59 5.60 1.56 -1.27
N ARG A 60 5.34 1.11 -2.51
CA ARG A 60 6.37 1.03 -3.56
C ARG A 60 7.00 2.39 -3.88
N GLU A 61 6.18 3.45 -3.95
CA GLU A 61 6.66 4.82 -4.24
C GLU A 61 7.61 5.35 -3.14
N VAL A 62 7.35 5.00 -1.87
CA VAL A 62 8.12 5.51 -0.73
C VAL A 62 9.39 4.73 -0.49
N PHE A 63 9.32 3.41 -0.66
CA PHE A 63 10.43 2.50 -0.39
C PHE A 63 11.28 2.21 -1.62
N ASP A 64 11.01 2.91 -2.73
CA ASP A 64 11.72 2.80 -4.02
C ASP A 64 11.97 1.34 -4.39
N ILE A 65 10.92 0.52 -4.19
CA ILE A 65 10.93 -0.86 -4.64
C ILE A 65 10.68 -0.75 -6.14
N GLU A 66 11.77 -0.48 -6.89
CA GLU A 66 11.78 -0.69 -8.33
C GLU A 66 11.15 -2.08 -8.56
N ASP A 67 10.10 -2.14 -9.36
CA ASP A 67 9.49 -3.41 -9.78
C ASP A 67 10.53 -4.18 -10.62
N GLU A 68 11.53 -4.78 -9.97
CA GLU A 68 12.37 -5.82 -10.53
C GLU A 68 11.53 -7.10 -10.57
N ASP A 69 10.63 -7.20 -11.55
CA ASP A 69 9.99 -8.42 -12.08
C ASP A 69 8.68 -8.00 -12.79
N GLN A 70 8.34 -8.36 -14.01
CA GLN A 70 8.85 -9.30 -15.00
C GLN A 70 8.16 -8.90 -16.31
N ASP A 71 8.91 -8.50 -17.33
CA ASP A 71 8.47 -8.71 -18.72
C ASP A 71 9.52 -9.63 -19.38
N SER A 72 9.56 -10.85 -18.84
CA SER A 72 10.27 -11.97 -19.44
C SER A 72 9.51 -12.40 -20.69
N HIS A 73 10.10 -12.09 -21.84
CA HIS A 73 9.93 -12.70 -23.16
C HIS A 73 8.90 -13.84 -23.34
N GLU A 74 7.97 -13.64 -24.29
CA GLU A 74 7.66 -14.49 -25.47
C GLU A 74 6.33 -13.96 -26.07
N ASP A 75 6.30 -13.47 -27.29
CA ASP A 75 6.07 -14.38 -28.40
C ASP A 75 6.86 -14.04 -29.68
N HIS A 76 7.37 -15.13 -30.23
CA HIS A 76 8.00 -15.31 -31.52
C HIS A 76 6.92 -15.36 -32.62
N ASP A 77 7.35 -15.11 -33.87
CA ASP A 77 6.68 -15.34 -35.16
C ASP A 77 5.55 -14.39 -35.62
N GLU A 78 5.89 -13.50 -36.58
CA GLU A 78 5.45 -13.59 -37.99
C GLU A 78 6.35 -12.76 -38.94
#